data_AF-A0A842W4B3-F1
#
_entry.id   AF-A0A842W4B3-F1
#
_cell.length_a   1.000
_cell.length_b   1.000
_cell.length_c   1.000
_cell.angle_alpha   90.00
_cell.angle_beta   90.00
_cell.angle_gamma   90.00
#
_symmetry.space_group_name_H-M   'P 1'
#
loop_
_entity.id
_entity.type
_entity.pdbx_description
1 polymer ?
#
loop_
_entity_poly.entity_id
_entity_poly.type
_entity_poly.pdbx_seq_one_letter_code
_entity_poly.pdbx_strand_id
1 'polypeptide(L)'
;MKIIIISLIPILFIGSFLGGLLFIIQDLTSFIYELDTDPEIDDFYALNDIDLESLRDAATLLSEREEDYHIPINLSQVIKINESTNRVAEYRPTDNAGLFTGYALSAECFRYANLTMTTPIEKEQSLTLVKKLLSGLIKLIEVPNGGLGPEYPGQTLARFYAAPEWKTDGNFSWMFEDHHKHYNGTGKYSDWRVRLYTSKDELGGYILGIASAFKLVDDPWVQENVKLIVGQLTEGFLDSYWQEIHGDGTPCGAHLQPPTPPQWKLVIMKMAILMYPNNERYKQLYHYYLTRCMSTLNAATLGATDSISNYFGLPFEHNVILSLLLVEDNQKLIDRYITNYEKSYRAFKGQRNAYFNSIYLAMNKRRSTTAQYNITKIRWDVLDQLWRLNVSGHIPFDDTYGGDNVTITREELATTDESWVALEPKLQKWKQHPLSSLYNWLWEGDGALMPKLFEDRYIRPATADMFGVHNFIWGKSPFTTTGGSEKSSENFRTEAPGVSFSLPYWIIAYFGYL
;
A
#
# COMPACT_ATOMS: atom_id res chain seq x y z
N MET A 1 -46.70 -4.29 -32.15
CA MET A 1 -46.70 -3.17 -31.19
C MET A 1 -46.86 -3.62 -29.73
N LYS A 2 -47.94 -4.32 -29.34
CA LYS A 2 -48.14 -4.79 -27.94
C LYS A 2 -47.03 -5.72 -27.42
N ILE A 3 -46.53 -6.64 -28.24
CA ILE A 3 -45.43 -7.55 -27.87
C ILE A 3 -44.13 -6.77 -27.62
N ILE A 4 -43.82 -5.75 -28.43
CA ILE A 4 -42.63 -4.91 -28.28
C ILE A 4 -42.69 -4.12 -26.96
N ILE A 5 -43.85 -3.55 -26.61
CA ILE A 5 -44.03 -2.81 -25.35
C ILE A 5 -43.84 -3.73 -24.15
N ILE A 6 -44.40 -4.94 -24.17
CA ILE A 6 -44.26 -5.92 -23.09
C ILE A 6 -42.79 -6.36 -22.94
N SER A 7 -42.06 -6.55 -24.05
CA SER A 7 -40.64 -6.91 -24.03
C SER A 7 -39.73 -5.77 -23.56
N LEU A 8 -40.13 -4.51 -23.70
CA LEU A 8 -39.35 -3.35 -23.25
C LEU A 8 -39.51 -3.05 -21.76
N ILE A 9 -40.61 -3.46 -21.13
CA ILE A 9 -40.87 -3.21 -19.70
C ILE A 9 -39.74 -3.77 -18.81
N PRO A 10 -39.29 -5.04 -18.95
CA PRO A 10 -38.17 -5.56 -18.17
C PRO A 10 -36.86 -4.81 -18.40
N ILE A 11 -36.58 -4.40 -19.64
CA ILE A 11 -35.36 -3.65 -19.99
C ILE A 11 -35.39 -2.26 -19.36
N LEU A 12 -36.53 -1.57 -19.42
CA LEU A 12 -36.73 -0.27 -18.79
C LEU A 12 -36.63 -0.38 -17.27
N PHE A 13 -37.16 -1.45 -16.68
CA PHE A 13 -37.07 -1.69 -15.24
C PHE A 13 -35.63 -1.98 -14.81
N ILE A 14 -34.91 -2.88 -15.48
CA ILE A 14 -33.49 -3.16 -15.22
C ILE A 14 -32.65 -1.90 -15.42
N GLY A 15 -32.87 -1.16 -16.50
CA GLY A 15 -32.16 0.08 -16.79
C GLY A 15 -32.42 1.16 -15.73
N SER A 16 -33.67 1.30 -15.28
CA SER A 16 -34.03 2.25 -14.20
C SER A 16 -33.46 1.82 -12.85
N PHE A 17 -33.46 0.52 -12.56
CA PHE A 17 -32.87 -0.06 -11.34
C PHE A 17 -31.35 0.15 -11.31
N LEU A 18 -30.65 -0.21 -12.38
CA LEU A 18 -29.20 0.02 -12.48
C LEU A 18 -28.86 1.51 -12.50
N GLY A 19 -29.64 2.34 -13.20
CA GLY A 19 -29.48 3.78 -13.22
C GLY A 19 -29.67 4.41 -11.84
N GLY A 20 -30.69 3.97 -11.09
CA GLY A 20 -30.93 4.37 -9.71
C GLY A 20 -29.78 3.98 -8.78
N LEU A 21 -29.27 2.75 -8.91
CA LEU A 21 -28.10 2.29 -8.15
C LEU A 21 -26.86 3.15 -8.42
N LEU A 22 -26.53 3.38 -9.70
CA LEU A 22 -25.38 4.20 -10.07
C LEU A 22 -25.53 5.65 -9.58
N PHE A 23 -26.74 6.18 -9.60
CA PHE A 23 -27.04 7.50 -9.04
C PHE A 23 -26.84 7.55 -7.52
N ILE A 24 -27.31 6.54 -6.77
CA ILE A 24 -27.09 6.43 -5.32
C ILE A 24 -25.59 6.42 -5.03
N ILE A 25 -24.84 5.56 -5.72
CA ILE A 25 -23.39 5.44 -5.54
C ILE A 25 -22.69 6.77 -5.86
N GLN A 26 -23.05 7.42 -6.97
CA GLN A 26 -22.47 8.70 -7.36
C GLN A 26 -22.79 9.81 -6.35
N ASP A 27 -24.03 9.88 -5.85
CA ASP A 27 -24.45 10.87 -4.85
C ASP A 27 -23.70 10.63 -3.52
N LEU A 28 -23.65 9.39 -3.04
CA LEU A 28 -22.95 9.02 -1.80
C LEU A 28 -21.44 9.26 -1.85
N THR A 29 -20.82 9.21 -3.03
CA THR A 29 -19.39 9.41 -3.24
C THR A 29 -19.02 10.83 -3.67
N SER A 30 -20.01 11.66 -3.99
CA SER A 30 -19.78 13.02 -4.51
C SER A 30 -19.05 13.94 -3.53
N PHE A 31 -19.27 13.76 -2.21
CA PHE A 31 -18.64 14.58 -1.17
C PHE A 31 -17.11 14.53 -1.21
N ILE A 32 -16.53 13.40 -1.64
CA ILE A 32 -15.08 13.24 -1.80
C ILE A 32 -14.52 14.26 -2.80
N TYR A 33 -15.28 14.59 -3.84
CA TYR A 33 -14.88 15.59 -4.83
C TYR A 33 -15.16 17.02 -4.39
N GLU A 34 -16.06 17.20 -3.41
CA GLU A 34 -16.44 18.47 -2.79
C GLU A 34 -15.48 18.89 -1.68
N LEU A 35 -14.65 17.97 -1.17
CA LEU A 35 -13.48 18.34 -0.35
C LEU A 35 -12.68 19.41 -1.10
N ASP A 36 -12.39 20.51 -0.41
CA ASP A 36 -11.72 21.66 -1.02
C ASP A 36 -10.47 21.17 -1.79
N THR A 37 -10.28 21.77 -2.97
CA THR A 37 -9.14 21.53 -3.85
C THR A 37 -7.80 21.69 -3.13
N ASP A 38 -7.80 22.46 -2.05
CA ASP A 38 -6.70 22.66 -1.15
C ASP A 38 -7.15 22.23 0.26
N PRO A 39 -6.35 21.45 1.00
CA PRO A 39 -6.69 21.19 2.39
C PRO A 39 -6.81 22.51 3.15
N GLU A 40 -7.83 22.63 4.01
CA GLU A 40 -7.98 23.78 4.89
C GLU A 40 -6.74 23.87 5.79
N ILE A 41 -5.88 24.85 5.50
CA ILE A 41 -4.59 25.04 6.18
C ILE A 41 -4.76 25.57 7.60
N ASP A 42 -5.98 25.97 7.97
CA ASP A 42 -6.30 26.54 9.28
C ASP A 42 -6.11 25.50 10.41
N ASP A 43 -6.06 24.20 10.07
CA ASP A 43 -5.78 23.07 10.98
C ASP A 43 -4.36 22.49 10.81
N PHE A 44 -3.47 23.17 10.09
CA PHE A 44 -2.10 22.68 9.94
C PHE A 44 -1.22 23.28 11.03
N TYR A 45 -0.30 22.49 11.57
CA TYR A 45 0.83 23.07 12.32
C TYR A 45 1.55 24.07 11.41
N ALA A 46 1.90 25.23 11.94
CA ALA A 46 2.63 26.22 11.15
C ALA A 46 3.96 25.62 10.69
N LEU A 47 4.35 25.86 9.44
CA LEU A 47 5.58 25.28 8.87
C LEU A 47 6.84 25.59 9.70
N ASN A 48 6.87 26.73 10.39
CA ASN A 48 8.00 27.13 11.24
C ASN A 48 8.05 26.36 12.58
N ASP A 49 6.96 25.70 12.96
CA ASP A 49 6.86 24.89 14.18
C ASP A 49 7.19 23.41 13.91
N ILE A 50 7.32 23.01 12.63
CA ILE A 50 7.68 21.64 12.24
C ILE A 50 9.21 21.52 12.22
N ASP A 51 9.74 20.76 13.17
CA ASP A 51 11.17 20.48 13.27
C ASP A 51 11.57 19.31 12.34
N LEU A 52 12.26 19.65 11.25
CA LEU A 52 12.74 18.68 10.26
C LEU A 52 13.84 17.77 10.81
N GLU A 53 14.63 18.21 11.78
CA GLU A 53 15.65 17.38 12.43
C GLU A 53 14.97 16.29 13.27
N SER A 54 13.96 16.67 14.06
CA SER A 54 13.16 15.71 14.82
C SER A 54 12.44 14.69 13.92
N LEU A 55 11.92 15.11 12.75
CA LEU A 55 11.35 14.15 11.78
C LEU A 55 12.40 13.17 11.23
N ARG A 56 13.64 13.63 10.98
CA ARG A 56 14.75 12.76 10.56
C ARG A 56 15.14 11.77 11.64
N ASP A 57 15.20 12.22 12.89
CA ASP A 57 15.53 11.38 14.04
C ASP A 57 14.49 10.29 14.24
N ALA A 58 13.20 10.65 14.16
CA ALA A 58 12.10 9.68 14.19
C ALA A 58 12.21 8.65 13.05
N ALA A 59 12.46 9.08 11.81
CA ALA A 59 12.64 8.17 10.68
C ALA A 59 13.83 7.22 10.87
N THR A 60 14.92 7.72 11.45
CA THR A 60 16.15 6.95 11.73
C THR A 60 15.91 5.92 12.81
N LEU A 61 15.28 6.32 13.92
CA LEU A 61 14.89 5.43 15.01
C LEU A 61 14.01 4.29 14.51
N LEU A 62 13.04 4.57 13.64
CA LEU A 62 12.18 3.52 13.08
C LEU A 62 12.95 2.53 12.21
N SER A 63 13.94 2.96 11.43
CA SER A 63 14.81 2.04 10.68
C SER A 63 15.67 1.17 11.62
N GLU A 64 16.18 1.73 12.71
CA GLU A 64 16.94 0.95 13.72
C GLU A 64 16.05 -0.09 14.39
N ARG A 65 14.83 0.30 14.78
CA ARG A 65 13.86 -0.62 15.37
C ARG A 65 13.41 -1.68 14.40
N GLU A 66 13.23 -1.35 13.12
CA GLU A 66 12.93 -2.32 12.08
C GLU A 66 13.96 -3.44 12.10
N GLU A 67 15.25 -3.08 12.08
CA GLU A 67 16.38 -4.01 12.07
C GLU A 67 16.48 -4.83 13.36
N ASP A 68 16.33 -4.20 14.52
CA ASP A 68 16.52 -4.82 15.83
C ASP A 68 15.36 -5.76 16.20
N TYR A 69 14.13 -5.41 15.81
CA TYR A 69 12.95 -6.06 16.36
C TYR A 69 11.93 -6.51 15.33
N HIS A 70 11.79 -5.94 14.15
CA HIS A 70 10.64 -6.23 13.27
C HIS A 70 10.92 -7.22 12.15
N ILE A 71 12.17 -7.64 11.95
CA ILE A 71 12.56 -8.56 10.86
C ILE A 71 13.23 -9.87 11.34
N PRO A 72 12.63 -10.62 12.30
CA PRO A 72 13.25 -11.81 12.90
C PRO A 72 13.67 -12.87 11.87
N ILE A 73 12.96 -12.91 10.74
CA ILE A 73 13.19 -13.82 9.63
C ILE A 73 13.37 -13.06 8.32
N ASN A 74 13.83 -11.80 8.39
CA ASN A 74 13.96 -10.88 7.26
C ASN A 74 12.63 -10.44 6.61
N LEU A 75 11.48 -10.73 7.24
CA LEU A 75 10.17 -10.22 6.85
C LEU A 75 9.69 -9.22 7.91
N SER A 76 9.16 -8.07 7.50
CA SER A 76 8.66 -7.03 8.40
C SER A 76 7.37 -7.47 9.11
N GLN A 77 7.35 -7.38 10.44
CA GLN A 77 6.27 -7.88 11.30
C GLN A 77 5.91 -6.92 12.44
N VAL A 78 4.65 -6.98 12.87
CA VAL A 78 4.23 -6.43 14.17
C VAL A 78 4.79 -7.31 15.27
N ILE A 79 5.25 -6.70 16.35
CA ILE A 79 5.72 -7.41 17.54
C ILE A 79 4.82 -7.10 18.73
N LYS A 80 4.84 -8.00 19.72
CA LYS A 80 4.44 -7.67 21.09
C LYS A 80 5.66 -7.64 21.98
N ILE A 81 5.81 -6.58 22.75
CA ILE A 81 6.87 -6.42 23.74
C ILE A 81 6.26 -6.61 25.13
N ASN A 82 6.93 -7.38 25.98
CA ASN A 82 6.54 -7.54 27.37
C ASN A 82 7.02 -6.34 28.20
N GLU A 83 6.09 -5.63 28.84
CA GLU A 83 6.37 -4.39 29.59
C GLU A 83 7.37 -4.59 30.73
N SER A 84 7.26 -5.71 31.46
CA SER A 84 8.12 -5.97 32.62
C SER A 84 9.57 -6.28 32.26
N THR A 85 9.83 -6.77 31.04
CA THR A 85 11.16 -7.21 30.60
C THR A 85 11.74 -6.36 29.49
N ASN A 86 10.92 -5.55 28.82
CA ASN A 86 11.26 -4.80 27.61
C ASN A 86 11.84 -5.70 26.49
N ARG A 87 11.32 -6.92 26.37
CA ARG A 87 11.74 -7.91 25.36
C ARG A 87 10.58 -8.29 24.46
N VAL A 88 10.88 -8.62 23.21
CA VAL A 88 9.90 -9.19 22.29
C VAL A 88 9.38 -10.51 22.86
N ALA A 89 8.07 -10.58 23.05
CA ALA A 89 7.34 -11.73 23.55
C ALA A 89 6.69 -12.53 22.43
N GLU A 90 6.30 -11.87 21.34
CA GLU A 90 5.61 -12.50 20.20
C GLU A 90 5.93 -11.73 18.92
N TYR A 91 6.20 -12.46 17.84
CA TYR A 91 6.17 -11.94 16.48
C TYR A 91 4.83 -12.29 15.85
N ARG A 92 3.99 -11.29 15.56
CA ARG A 92 2.63 -11.57 15.08
C ARG A 92 2.69 -12.17 13.67
N PRO A 93 1.87 -13.20 13.38
CA PRO A 93 1.66 -13.65 12.02
C PRO A 93 1.25 -12.48 11.12
N THR A 94 1.87 -12.36 9.96
CA THR A 94 1.40 -11.45 8.91
C THR A 94 0.89 -12.28 7.73
N ASP A 95 -0.36 -12.03 7.34
CA ASP A 95 -0.88 -12.60 6.08
C ASP A 95 -0.35 -11.83 4.87
N ASN A 96 0.44 -10.75 5.05
CA ASN A 96 0.80 -9.80 4.00
C ASN A 96 2.31 -9.45 4.02
N ALA A 97 3.21 -10.44 4.16
CA ALA A 97 4.63 -10.13 4.31
C ALA A 97 5.23 -9.48 3.07
N GLY A 98 4.78 -9.86 1.87
CA GLY A 98 5.23 -9.23 0.63
C GLY A 98 4.90 -7.74 0.58
N LEU A 99 3.74 -7.35 1.12
CA LEU A 99 3.31 -5.96 1.19
C LEU A 99 4.19 -5.14 2.15
N PHE A 100 4.24 -5.54 3.42
CA PHE A 100 4.88 -4.72 4.46
C PHE A 100 6.40 -4.76 4.39
N THR A 101 7.00 -5.91 4.04
CA THR A 101 8.44 -6.00 3.79
C THR A 101 8.82 -5.18 2.55
N GLY A 102 7.95 -5.14 1.54
CA GLY A 102 8.11 -4.26 0.38
C GLY A 102 8.12 -2.78 0.76
N TYR A 103 7.23 -2.35 1.66
CA TYR A 103 7.21 -0.99 2.20
C TYR A 103 8.47 -0.64 3.00
N ALA A 104 8.89 -1.52 3.90
CA ALA A 104 10.12 -1.34 4.66
C ALA A 104 11.34 -1.25 3.72
N LEU A 105 11.44 -2.18 2.75
CA LEU A 105 12.52 -2.18 1.77
C LEU A 105 12.55 -0.87 0.98
N SER A 106 11.38 -0.38 0.53
CA SER A 106 11.31 0.88 -0.20
C SER A 106 11.72 2.07 0.63
N ALA A 107 11.23 2.18 1.86
CA ALA A 107 11.62 3.25 2.78
C ALA A 107 13.15 3.28 2.95
N GLU A 108 13.75 2.11 3.17
CA GLU A 108 15.19 1.99 3.35
C GLU A 108 15.99 2.24 2.07
N CYS A 109 15.49 1.84 0.89
CA CYS A 109 16.09 2.19 -0.39
C CYS A 109 16.11 3.71 -0.62
N PHE A 110 15.03 4.42 -0.27
CA PHE A 110 14.97 5.88 -0.35
C PHE A 110 15.91 6.54 0.67
N ARG A 111 16.03 5.98 1.87
CA ARG A 111 17.03 6.41 2.87
C ARG A 111 18.44 6.25 2.31
N TYR A 112 18.82 5.05 1.83
CA TYR A 112 20.11 4.77 1.23
C TYR A 112 20.48 5.76 0.11
N ALA A 113 19.53 6.08 -0.75
CA ALA A 113 19.73 7.01 -1.87
C ALA A 113 19.87 8.48 -1.42
N ASN A 114 19.27 8.87 -0.30
CA ASN A 114 19.48 10.20 0.30
C ASN A 114 20.82 10.32 1.02
N LEU A 115 21.34 9.21 1.57
CA LEU A 115 22.60 9.21 2.29
C LEU A 115 23.77 9.40 1.32
N THR A 116 24.63 10.36 1.63
CA THR A 116 25.78 10.74 0.80
C THR A 116 27.05 10.01 1.25
N MET A 117 28.14 10.17 0.50
CA MET A 117 29.45 9.62 0.91
C MET A 117 30.00 10.23 2.20
N THR A 118 29.43 11.34 2.69
CA THR A 118 29.84 11.97 3.96
C THR A 118 29.13 11.39 5.18
N THR A 119 28.18 10.47 5.00
CA THR A 119 27.55 9.67 6.07
C THR A 119 27.79 8.16 5.85
N PRO A 120 29.06 7.70 5.71
CA PRO A 120 29.37 6.34 5.27
C PRO A 120 28.86 5.25 6.21
N ILE A 121 28.84 5.52 7.53
CA ILE A 121 28.35 4.56 8.53
C ILE A 121 26.84 4.38 8.39
N GLU A 122 26.08 5.49 8.36
CA GLU A 122 24.62 5.43 8.17
C GLU A 122 24.25 4.76 6.84
N LYS A 123 25.04 5.02 5.78
CA LYS A 123 24.80 4.43 4.47
C LYS A 123 25.05 2.92 4.46
N GLU A 124 26.07 2.43 5.17
CA GLU A 124 26.34 1.00 5.32
C GLU A 124 25.29 0.30 6.19
N GLN A 125 24.83 0.94 7.27
CA GLN A 125 23.71 0.45 8.08
C GLN A 125 22.45 0.33 7.22
N SER A 126 22.16 1.36 6.42
CA SER A 126 21.03 1.34 5.50
C SER A 126 21.14 0.22 4.47
N LEU A 127 22.32 0.02 3.89
CA LEU A 127 22.57 -1.08 2.96
C LEU A 127 22.41 -2.45 3.62
N THR A 128 22.84 -2.60 4.88
CA THR A 128 22.67 -3.84 5.64
C THR A 128 21.20 -4.19 5.81
N LEU A 129 20.37 -3.22 6.19
CA LEU A 129 18.94 -3.43 6.32
C LEU A 129 18.26 -3.69 4.96
N VAL A 130 18.64 -2.99 3.88
CA VAL A 130 18.21 -3.30 2.50
C VAL A 130 18.51 -4.77 2.16
N LYS A 131 19.71 -5.26 2.45
CA LYS A 131 20.11 -6.64 2.14
C LYS A 131 19.32 -7.66 2.94
N LYS A 132 19.03 -7.38 4.21
CA LYS A 132 18.16 -8.23 5.05
C LYS A 132 16.76 -8.29 4.46
N LEU A 133 16.08 -7.16 4.28
CA LEU A 133 14.72 -7.09 3.74
C LEU A 133 14.61 -7.73 2.34
N LEU A 134 15.56 -7.46 1.45
CA LEU A 134 15.61 -8.09 0.12
C LEU A 134 15.80 -9.61 0.22
N SER A 135 16.60 -10.10 1.18
CA SER A 135 16.73 -11.55 1.44
C SER A 135 15.42 -12.19 1.85
N GLY A 136 14.59 -11.48 2.61
CA GLY A 136 13.22 -11.93 2.93
C GLY A 136 12.34 -12.03 1.69
N LEU A 137 12.33 -10.99 0.85
CA LEU A 137 11.59 -11.01 -0.41
C LEU A 137 12.09 -12.10 -1.37
N ILE A 138 13.41 -12.33 -1.46
CA ILE A 138 14.00 -13.44 -2.24
C ILE A 138 13.36 -14.76 -1.80
N LYS A 139 13.23 -15.03 -0.50
CA LYS A 139 12.64 -16.28 -0.02
C LYS A 139 11.16 -16.42 -0.35
N LEU A 140 10.41 -15.33 -0.49
CA LEU A 140 9.00 -15.40 -0.91
C LEU A 140 8.84 -15.95 -2.33
N ILE A 141 9.80 -15.73 -3.23
CA ILE A 141 9.78 -16.33 -4.58
C ILE A 141 10.62 -17.62 -4.65
N GLU A 142 11.74 -17.70 -3.94
CA GLU A 142 12.67 -18.80 -4.07
C GLU A 142 12.12 -20.12 -3.49
N VAL A 143 11.50 -20.04 -2.32
CA VAL A 143 11.03 -21.21 -1.57
C VAL A 143 9.87 -21.94 -2.28
N PRO A 144 8.80 -21.26 -2.75
CA PRO A 144 7.73 -21.96 -3.47
C PRO A 144 8.17 -22.51 -4.84
N ASN A 145 9.20 -21.94 -5.47
CA ASN A 145 9.62 -22.31 -6.83
C ASN A 145 10.89 -23.18 -6.88
N GLY A 146 11.54 -23.43 -5.74
CA GLY A 146 12.70 -24.33 -5.64
C GLY A 146 14.05 -23.72 -6.00
N GLY A 147 14.10 -22.41 -6.23
CA GLY A 147 15.30 -21.66 -6.55
C GLY A 147 15.00 -20.24 -7.04
N LEU A 148 16.07 -19.47 -7.27
CA LEU A 148 16.02 -18.06 -7.63
C LEU A 148 16.62 -17.89 -9.03
N GLY A 149 15.88 -17.27 -9.93
CA GLY A 149 16.32 -17.00 -11.30
C GLY A 149 15.31 -17.41 -12.37
N PRO A 150 15.45 -16.90 -13.60
CA PRO A 150 14.52 -17.15 -14.71
C PRO A 150 14.42 -18.61 -15.16
N GLU A 151 15.36 -19.47 -14.76
CA GLU A 151 15.32 -20.91 -15.01
C GLU A 151 14.37 -21.68 -14.08
N TYR A 152 13.96 -21.06 -12.97
CA TYR A 152 12.98 -21.63 -12.04
C TYR A 152 11.57 -21.15 -12.40
N PRO A 153 10.52 -21.91 -12.01
CA PRO A 153 9.16 -21.41 -12.03
C PRO A 153 9.06 -20.04 -11.35
N GLY A 154 8.15 -19.18 -11.82
CA GLY A 154 7.97 -17.83 -11.26
C GLY A 154 6.51 -17.44 -11.13
N GLN A 155 5.60 -18.40 -11.28
CA GLN A 155 4.15 -18.20 -11.25
C GLN A 155 3.62 -18.04 -9.81
N THR A 156 4.40 -18.49 -8.82
CA THR A 156 3.99 -18.55 -7.41
C THR A 156 4.82 -17.59 -6.60
N LEU A 157 4.18 -16.69 -5.87
CA LEU A 157 4.83 -15.89 -4.83
C LEU A 157 4.24 -16.32 -3.49
N ALA A 158 5.05 -16.46 -2.44
CA ALA A 158 4.55 -16.75 -1.11
C ALA A 158 4.14 -15.47 -0.36
N ARG A 159 3.18 -15.62 0.54
CA ARG A 159 2.74 -14.61 1.52
C ARG A 159 3.63 -14.57 2.76
N PHE A 160 4.22 -15.72 3.08
CA PHE A 160 5.09 -15.94 4.24
C PHE A 160 5.91 -17.22 4.03
N TYR A 161 7.03 -17.36 4.74
CA TYR A 161 7.81 -18.59 4.77
C TYR A 161 8.29 -18.91 6.19
N ALA A 162 8.54 -20.19 6.44
CA ALA A 162 9.23 -20.66 7.63
C ALA A 162 10.23 -21.76 7.31
N ALA A 163 11.46 -21.60 7.80
CA ALA A 163 12.50 -22.61 7.69
C ALA A 163 12.27 -23.74 8.73
N PRO A 164 12.71 -24.98 8.48
CA PRO A 164 12.44 -26.14 9.34
C PRO A 164 12.81 -25.96 10.81
N GLU A 165 13.88 -25.21 11.08
CA GLU A 165 14.36 -24.89 12.44
C GLU A 165 13.35 -24.10 13.28
N TRP A 166 12.40 -23.39 12.65
CA TRP A 166 11.38 -22.60 13.35
C TRP A 166 10.15 -23.43 13.75
N LYS A 167 10.15 -24.73 13.47
CA LYS A 167 9.04 -25.62 13.86
C LYS A 167 8.81 -25.65 15.37
N THR A 168 9.85 -25.44 16.17
CA THR A 168 9.82 -25.56 17.64
C THR A 168 10.18 -24.27 18.37
N ASP A 169 10.24 -23.12 17.68
CA ASP A 169 10.70 -21.86 18.27
C ASP A 169 9.62 -21.11 19.07
N GLY A 170 8.36 -21.51 18.92
CA GLY A 170 7.18 -20.90 19.55
C GLY A 170 6.65 -19.63 18.84
N ASN A 171 7.39 -19.04 17.90
CA ASN A 171 7.01 -17.83 17.17
C ASN A 171 6.45 -18.14 15.77
N PHE A 172 6.98 -19.15 15.09
CA PHE A 172 6.56 -19.53 13.73
C PHE A 172 6.08 -20.98 13.62
N SER A 173 5.87 -21.68 14.75
CA SER A 173 5.34 -23.04 14.76
C SER A 173 3.99 -23.16 14.05
N TRP A 174 3.18 -22.10 14.04
CA TRP A 174 1.88 -22.03 13.36
C TRP A 174 1.97 -22.28 11.84
N MET A 175 3.11 -22.01 11.20
CA MET A 175 3.34 -22.31 9.78
C MET A 175 3.42 -23.82 9.48
N PHE A 176 3.65 -24.63 10.51
CA PHE A 176 3.75 -26.09 10.44
C PHE A 176 2.44 -26.79 10.82
N GLU A 177 1.40 -26.02 11.18
CA GLU A 177 0.05 -26.53 11.41
C GLU A 177 -0.71 -26.71 10.08
N ASP A 178 -1.67 -27.64 10.08
CA ASP A 178 -2.54 -27.91 8.94
C ASP A 178 -3.45 -26.71 8.65
N HIS A 179 -3.31 -26.14 7.46
CA HIS A 179 -4.12 -25.02 7.00
C HIS A 179 -4.17 -25.01 5.48
N HIS A 180 -5.32 -24.66 4.88
CA HIS A 180 -5.52 -24.71 3.43
C HIS A 180 -4.56 -23.81 2.63
N LYS A 181 -4.01 -22.77 3.26
CA LYS A 181 -2.97 -21.89 2.66
C LYS A 181 -1.53 -22.34 2.91
N HIS A 182 -1.28 -23.36 3.72
CA HIS A 182 0.09 -23.78 4.07
C HIS A 182 0.55 -24.95 3.21
N TYR A 183 1.69 -24.78 2.56
CA TYR A 183 2.30 -25.76 1.66
C TYR A 183 3.76 -25.99 2.04
N ASN A 184 4.33 -27.08 1.54
CA ASN A 184 5.78 -27.24 1.56
C ASN A 184 6.42 -26.41 0.45
N GLY A 185 7.68 -26.01 0.64
CA GLY A 185 8.49 -25.47 -0.44
C GLY A 185 8.81 -26.52 -1.50
N THR A 186 9.46 -26.08 -2.57
CA THR A 186 9.80 -26.92 -3.73
C THR A 186 11.30 -27.22 -3.78
N GLY A 187 11.70 -28.34 -4.39
CA GLY A 187 13.10 -28.67 -4.64
C GLY A 187 13.94 -28.74 -3.36
N LYS A 188 15.05 -27.98 -3.28
CA LYS A 188 15.91 -27.92 -2.08
C LYS A 188 15.22 -27.31 -0.85
N TYR A 189 14.02 -26.76 -1.02
CA TYR A 189 13.18 -26.20 0.03
C TYR A 189 12.01 -27.11 0.42
N SER A 190 12.04 -28.40 0.08
CA SER A 190 10.94 -29.34 0.38
C SER A 190 10.55 -29.43 1.85
N ASP A 191 11.48 -29.13 2.75
CA ASP A 191 11.26 -29.19 4.20
C ASP A 191 10.83 -27.83 4.78
N TRP A 192 10.89 -26.76 3.99
CA TRP A 192 10.42 -25.43 4.38
C TRP A 192 8.90 -25.36 4.25
N ARG A 193 8.29 -24.46 5.02
CA ARG A 193 6.87 -24.12 4.91
C ARG A 193 6.68 -22.79 4.22
N VAL A 194 5.67 -22.71 3.38
CA VAL A 194 5.24 -21.47 2.74
C VAL A 194 3.75 -21.30 2.94
N ARG A 195 3.34 -20.04 3.07
CA ARG A 195 1.93 -19.67 3.02
C ARG A 195 1.68 -19.07 1.65
N LEU A 196 0.73 -19.63 0.91
CA LEU A 196 0.38 -19.19 -0.44
C LEU A 196 -1.00 -18.51 -0.41
N TYR A 197 -1.65 -18.41 -1.57
CA TYR A 197 -2.83 -17.59 -1.81
C TYR A 197 -2.55 -16.11 -1.90
N THR A 198 -1.42 -15.74 -2.47
CA THR A 198 -0.95 -14.37 -2.56
C THR A 198 -1.95 -13.48 -3.28
N SER A 199 -2.34 -12.41 -2.59
CA SER A 199 -3.27 -11.43 -3.11
C SER A 199 -2.53 -10.29 -3.81
N LYS A 200 -3.26 -9.49 -4.58
CA LYS A 200 -2.70 -8.42 -5.40
C LYS A 200 -1.97 -7.35 -4.57
N ASP A 201 -2.40 -7.13 -3.34
CA ASP A 201 -1.74 -6.24 -2.39
C ASP A 201 -0.30 -6.62 -2.11
N GLU A 202 -0.05 -7.90 -1.84
CA GLU A 202 1.30 -8.42 -1.61
C GLU A 202 2.18 -8.27 -2.84
N LEU A 203 1.66 -8.56 -4.04
CA LEU A 203 2.36 -8.28 -5.28
C LEU A 203 2.69 -6.79 -5.41
N GLY A 204 1.78 -5.90 -5.03
CA GLY A 204 1.96 -4.46 -5.13
C GLY A 204 3.13 -3.97 -4.29
N GLY A 205 3.18 -4.36 -3.01
CA GLY A 205 4.31 -4.00 -2.14
C GLY A 205 5.61 -4.69 -2.55
N TYR A 206 5.55 -5.96 -2.95
CA TYR A 206 6.71 -6.70 -3.46
C TYR A 206 7.34 -5.99 -4.66
N ILE A 207 6.53 -5.64 -5.67
CA ILE A 207 6.97 -4.92 -6.87
C ILE A 207 7.59 -3.57 -6.50
N LEU A 208 7.00 -2.84 -5.54
CA LEU A 208 7.53 -1.56 -5.07
C LEU A 208 8.91 -1.70 -4.40
N GLY A 209 9.08 -2.68 -3.53
CA GLY A 209 10.37 -2.99 -2.91
C GLY A 209 11.43 -3.32 -3.96
N ILE A 210 11.12 -4.21 -4.91
CA ILE A 210 12.03 -4.61 -6.00
C ILE A 210 12.38 -3.44 -6.92
N ALA A 211 11.41 -2.62 -7.33
CA ALA A 211 11.65 -1.44 -8.17
C ALA A 211 12.49 -0.38 -7.46
N SER A 212 12.29 -0.21 -6.14
CA SER A 212 13.08 0.71 -5.32
C SER A 212 14.51 0.23 -5.20
N ALA A 213 14.74 -1.04 -4.82
CA ALA A 213 16.06 -1.64 -4.73
C ALA A 213 16.81 -1.55 -6.07
N PHE A 214 16.12 -1.84 -7.18
CA PHE A 214 16.68 -1.69 -8.51
C PHE A 214 17.19 -0.26 -8.78
N LYS A 215 16.33 0.75 -8.62
CA LYS A 215 16.64 2.10 -9.09
C LYS A 215 17.46 2.93 -8.11
N LEU A 216 17.45 2.60 -6.83
CA LEU A 216 17.98 3.47 -5.77
C LEU A 216 19.24 2.91 -5.10
N VAL A 217 19.53 1.61 -5.23
CA VAL A 217 20.62 0.97 -4.51
C VAL A 217 21.70 0.45 -5.47
N ASP A 218 22.80 1.18 -5.55
CA ASP A 218 23.99 0.78 -6.32
C ASP A 218 24.90 -0.13 -5.50
N ASP A 219 24.46 -1.38 -5.27
CA ASP A 219 25.26 -2.45 -4.67
C ASP A 219 25.20 -3.70 -5.55
N PRO A 220 26.35 -4.33 -5.90
CA PRO A 220 26.37 -5.46 -6.83
C PRO A 220 25.54 -6.68 -6.38
N TRP A 221 25.50 -6.96 -5.08
CA TRP A 221 24.70 -8.07 -4.56
C TRP A 221 23.21 -7.77 -4.69
N VAL A 222 22.79 -6.53 -4.40
CA VAL A 222 21.40 -6.08 -4.58
C VAL A 222 21.01 -6.17 -6.07
N GLN A 223 21.82 -5.59 -6.96
CA GLN A 223 21.53 -5.56 -8.39
C GLN A 223 21.40 -6.96 -9.01
N GLU A 224 22.31 -7.88 -8.66
CA GLU A 224 22.25 -9.25 -9.19
C GLU A 224 21.00 -10.00 -8.69
N ASN A 225 20.68 -9.91 -7.40
CA ASN A 225 19.49 -10.59 -6.88
C ASN A 225 18.19 -10.00 -7.43
N VAL A 226 18.08 -8.68 -7.51
CA VAL A 226 16.92 -8.01 -8.13
C VAL A 226 16.77 -8.44 -9.59
N LYS A 227 17.86 -8.54 -10.35
CA LYS A 227 17.84 -9.03 -11.73
C LYS A 227 17.27 -10.45 -11.81
N LEU A 228 17.73 -11.37 -10.97
CA LEU A 228 17.22 -12.74 -10.91
C LEU A 228 15.72 -12.80 -10.57
N ILE A 229 15.27 -12.02 -9.57
CA ILE A 229 13.85 -11.91 -9.20
C ILE A 229 13.02 -11.41 -10.40
N VAL A 230 13.46 -10.33 -11.06
CA VAL A 230 12.74 -9.74 -12.19
C VAL A 230 12.65 -10.73 -13.35
N GLY A 231 13.73 -11.44 -13.66
CA GLY A 231 13.73 -12.49 -14.68
C GLY A 231 12.72 -13.59 -14.36
N GLN A 232 12.77 -14.12 -13.14
CA GLN A 232 11.87 -15.18 -12.68
C GLN A 232 10.39 -14.76 -12.68
N LEU A 233 10.06 -13.59 -12.13
CA LEU A 233 8.69 -13.04 -12.18
C LEU A 233 8.22 -12.84 -13.62
N THR A 234 9.11 -12.35 -14.50
CA THR A 234 8.74 -12.09 -15.90
C THR A 234 8.43 -13.38 -16.64
N GLU A 235 9.30 -14.39 -16.59
CA GLU A 235 9.02 -15.68 -17.25
C GLU A 235 7.80 -16.37 -16.62
N GLY A 236 7.71 -16.36 -15.28
CA GLY A 236 6.57 -16.91 -14.56
C GLY A 236 5.23 -16.33 -15.02
N PHE A 237 5.08 -15.00 -14.98
CA PHE A 237 3.84 -14.36 -15.43
C PHE A 237 3.60 -14.49 -16.93
N LEU A 238 4.63 -14.60 -17.77
CA LEU A 238 4.43 -14.87 -19.20
C LEU A 238 3.87 -16.27 -19.43
N ASP A 239 4.40 -17.26 -18.72
CA ASP A 239 4.00 -18.66 -18.83
C ASP A 239 2.59 -18.92 -18.26
N SER A 240 2.20 -18.20 -17.20
CA SER A 240 0.88 -18.31 -16.60
C SER A 240 -0.18 -17.39 -17.21
N TYR A 241 0.14 -16.71 -18.32
CA TYR A 241 -0.75 -15.71 -18.92
C TYR A 241 -1.16 -14.59 -17.94
N TRP A 242 -0.21 -14.16 -17.12
CA TRP A 242 -0.33 -13.10 -16.10
C TRP A 242 -1.23 -13.46 -14.93
N GLN A 243 -1.25 -14.74 -14.55
CA GLN A 243 -1.98 -15.29 -13.42
C GLN A 243 -1.01 -15.78 -12.35
N GLU A 244 -1.19 -15.41 -11.08
CA GLU A 244 -0.46 -16.06 -9.99
C GLU A 244 -1.10 -17.43 -9.69
N ILE A 245 -0.25 -18.42 -9.42
CA ILE A 245 -0.63 -19.83 -9.28
C ILE A 245 -0.29 -20.32 -7.86
N HIS A 246 -1.20 -21.08 -7.25
CA HIS A 246 -1.01 -21.69 -5.94
C HIS A 246 -0.13 -22.95 -5.97
N GLY A 247 0.21 -23.48 -4.80
CA GLY A 247 1.03 -24.69 -4.64
C GLY A 247 0.36 -25.98 -5.12
N ASP A 248 -0.94 -25.98 -5.36
CA ASP A 248 -1.68 -27.09 -5.97
C ASP A 248 -1.88 -26.92 -7.49
N GLY A 249 -1.30 -25.86 -8.08
CA GLY A 249 -1.41 -25.55 -9.51
C GLY A 249 -2.68 -24.80 -9.90
N THR A 250 -3.55 -24.44 -8.96
CA THR A 250 -4.78 -23.68 -9.26
C THR A 250 -4.53 -22.17 -9.30
N PRO A 251 -5.32 -21.39 -10.06
CA PRO A 251 -5.23 -19.93 -10.08
C PRO A 251 -5.60 -19.30 -8.74
N CYS A 252 -4.86 -18.26 -8.33
CA CYS A 252 -5.25 -17.42 -7.19
C CYS A 252 -6.04 -16.17 -7.58
N GLY A 253 -6.43 -15.38 -6.57
CA GLY A 253 -7.12 -14.10 -6.76
C GLY A 253 -6.29 -12.98 -7.39
N ALA A 254 -4.99 -13.18 -7.63
CA ALA A 254 -4.09 -12.19 -8.22
C ALA A 254 -3.82 -12.48 -9.70
N HIS A 255 -4.45 -11.67 -10.54
CA HIS A 255 -4.41 -11.76 -11.99
C HIS A 255 -4.19 -10.37 -12.61
N LEU A 256 -3.28 -10.25 -13.57
CA LEU A 256 -2.85 -8.97 -14.15
C LEU A 256 -3.39 -8.71 -15.57
N GLN A 257 -4.39 -9.47 -16.05
CA GLN A 257 -5.17 -9.08 -17.23
C GLN A 257 -6.41 -8.24 -16.83
N PRO A 258 -7.10 -7.60 -17.81
CA PRO A 258 -8.33 -6.87 -17.53
C PRO A 258 -9.33 -7.70 -16.69
N PRO A 259 -10.00 -7.08 -15.71
CA PRO A 259 -10.09 -5.63 -15.47
C PRO A 259 -8.91 -5.01 -14.70
N THR A 260 -7.88 -5.78 -14.31
CA THR A 260 -6.71 -5.22 -13.63
C THR A 260 -6.05 -4.13 -14.48
N PRO A 261 -5.72 -2.97 -13.89
CA PRO A 261 -5.07 -1.91 -14.63
C PRO A 261 -3.73 -2.35 -15.26
N PRO A 262 -3.40 -1.85 -16.45
CA PRO A 262 -2.26 -2.36 -17.21
C PRO A 262 -0.89 -2.02 -16.60
N GLN A 263 -0.81 -1.03 -15.71
CA GLN A 263 0.45 -0.62 -15.07
C GLN A 263 1.19 -1.79 -14.39
N TRP A 264 0.45 -2.76 -13.85
CA TRP A 264 1.01 -3.96 -13.20
C TRP A 264 1.88 -4.78 -14.13
N LYS A 265 1.47 -4.95 -15.39
CA LYS A 265 2.28 -5.68 -16.39
C LYS A 265 3.41 -4.81 -16.91
N LEU A 266 3.13 -3.52 -17.10
CA LEU A 266 4.11 -2.58 -17.64
C LEU A 266 5.30 -2.42 -16.71
N VAL A 267 5.11 -2.42 -15.38
CA VAL A 267 6.23 -2.27 -14.45
C VAL A 267 7.15 -3.48 -14.46
N ILE A 268 6.59 -4.69 -14.46
CA ILE A 268 7.37 -5.94 -14.55
C ILE A 268 8.15 -5.95 -15.86
N MET A 269 7.48 -5.71 -16.99
CA MET A 269 8.13 -5.68 -18.30
C MET A 269 9.17 -4.56 -18.43
N LYS A 270 8.93 -3.39 -17.81
CA LYS A 270 9.87 -2.27 -17.83
C LYS A 270 11.14 -2.61 -17.05
N MET A 271 11.01 -3.20 -15.87
CA MET A 271 12.16 -3.72 -15.11
C MET A 271 12.90 -4.78 -15.92
N ALA A 272 12.18 -5.70 -16.58
CA ALA A 272 12.77 -6.77 -17.38
C ALA A 272 13.64 -6.24 -18.53
N ILE A 273 13.17 -5.24 -19.29
CA ILE A 273 13.97 -4.68 -20.39
C ILE A 273 15.19 -3.89 -19.92
N LEU A 274 15.17 -3.36 -18.69
CA LEU A 274 16.31 -2.65 -18.12
C LEU A 274 17.35 -3.63 -17.56
N MET A 275 16.90 -4.73 -16.92
CA MET A 275 17.78 -5.75 -16.35
C MET A 275 18.34 -6.75 -17.39
N TYR A 276 17.60 -6.95 -18.49
CA TYR A 276 17.98 -7.83 -19.60
C TYR A 276 17.96 -7.06 -20.92
N PRO A 277 18.85 -6.07 -21.12
CA PRO A 277 18.81 -5.17 -22.27
C PRO A 277 19.11 -5.85 -23.60
N ASN A 278 19.64 -7.08 -23.59
CA ASN A 278 19.91 -7.86 -24.80
C ASN A 278 18.78 -8.88 -25.12
N ASN A 279 17.74 -8.95 -24.30
CA ASN A 279 16.61 -9.86 -24.51
C ASN A 279 15.56 -9.20 -25.42
N GLU A 280 15.61 -9.51 -26.72
CA GLU A 280 14.69 -8.95 -27.72
C GLU A 280 13.22 -9.35 -27.49
N ARG A 281 12.96 -10.54 -26.92
CA ARG A 281 11.59 -10.97 -26.55
C ARG A 281 10.99 -10.02 -25.53
N TYR A 282 11.75 -9.61 -24.51
CA TYR A 282 11.27 -8.68 -23.49
C TYR A 282 10.97 -7.29 -24.07
N LYS A 283 11.84 -6.77 -24.95
CA LYS A 283 11.60 -5.49 -25.63
C LYS A 283 10.32 -5.53 -26.46
N GLN A 284 10.14 -6.57 -27.27
CA GLN A 284 8.95 -6.75 -28.11
C GLN A 284 7.68 -6.83 -27.26
N LEU A 285 7.70 -7.61 -26.18
CA LEU A 285 6.56 -7.74 -25.27
C LEU A 285 6.26 -6.44 -24.53
N TYR A 286 7.27 -5.72 -24.03
CA TYR A 286 7.08 -4.41 -23.40
C TYR A 286 6.41 -3.44 -24.38
N HIS A 287 6.91 -3.31 -25.61
CA HIS A 287 6.31 -2.42 -26.62
C HIS A 287 4.90 -2.85 -27.03
N TYR A 288 4.64 -4.16 -27.12
CA TYR A 288 3.32 -4.70 -27.38
C TYR A 288 2.33 -4.34 -26.26
N TYR A 289 2.68 -4.60 -24.99
CA TYR A 289 1.82 -4.28 -23.86
C TYR A 289 1.64 -2.79 -23.70
N LEU A 290 2.71 -2.00 -23.84
CA LEU A 290 2.63 -0.55 -23.82
C LEU A 290 1.59 -0.08 -24.83
N THR A 291 1.75 -0.44 -26.12
CA THR A 291 0.85 -0.04 -27.20
C THR A 291 -0.59 -0.52 -26.98
N ARG A 292 -0.79 -1.80 -26.65
CA ARG A 292 -2.12 -2.40 -26.51
C ARG A 292 -2.87 -1.87 -25.28
N CYS A 293 -2.13 -1.50 -24.24
CA CYS A 293 -2.71 -1.01 -23.00
C CYS A 293 -2.67 0.53 -22.88
N MET A 294 -2.12 1.26 -23.86
CA MET A 294 -2.14 2.72 -23.88
C MET A 294 -3.56 3.30 -23.85
N SER A 295 -4.55 2.62 -24.44
CA SER A 295 -5.95 3.06 -24.45
C SER A 295 -6.62 2.89 -23.08
N THR A 296 -6.30 1.82 -22.34
CA THR A 296 -6.83 1.56 -21.00
C THR A 296 -6.17 2.42 -19.92
N LEU A 297 -4.94 2.88 -20.15
CA LEU A 297 -4.29 3.88 -19.28
C LEU A 297 -5.07 5.21 -19.23
N ASN A 298 -5.95 5.51 -20.18
CA ASN A 298 -6.69 6.77 -20.20
C ASN A 298 -7.91 6.82 -19.26
N ALA A 299 -8.28 5.70 -18.61
CA ALA A 299 -9.36 5.64 -17.64
C ALA A 299 -8.86 5.88 -16.20
N ALA A 300 -9.70 6.46 -15.34
CA ALA A 300 -9.39 6.51 -13.91
C ALA A 300 -9.28 5.08 -13.38
N THR A 301 -8.14 4.76 -12.77
CA THR A 301 -7.84 3.41 -12.27
C THR A 301 -8.46 3.13 -10.90
N LEU A 302 -8.90 4.18 -10.21
CA LEU A 302 -9.43 4.15 -8.85
C LEU A 302 -10.64 5.09 -8.76
N GLY A 303 -11.70 4.62 -8.12
CA GLY A 303 -12.96 5.35 -8.01
C GLY A 303 -13.18 5.97 -6.62
N ALA A 304 -14.10 6.94 -6.55
CA ALA A 304 -14.56 7.46 -5.26
C ALA A 304 -15.32 6.39 -4.43
N THR A 305 -15.83 5.33 -5.07
CA THR A 305 -16.37 4.15 -4.38
C THR A 305 -15.32 3.45 -3.54
N ASP A 306 -14.10 3.31 -4.06
CA ASP A 306 -13.00 2.65 -3.35
C ASP A 306 -12.57 3.48 -2.14
N SER A 307 -12.67 4.81 -2.21
CA SER A 307 -12.42 5.70 -1.07
C SER A 307 -13.43 5.54 0.08
N ILE A 308 -14.54 4.83 -0.14
CA ILE A 308 -15.54 4.53 0.90
C ILE A 308 -15.45 3.06 1.30
N SER A 309 -15.61 2.12 0.38
CA SER A 309 -15.79 0.71 0.72
C SER A 309 -14.52 -0.12 0.72
N ASN A 310 -13.54 0.25 -0.11
CA ASN A 310 -12.35 -0.56 -0.38
C ASN A 310 -11.07 0.27 -0.28
N TYR A 311 -10.98 1.15 0.73
CA TYR A 311 -9.89 2.12 0.84
C TYR A 311 -8.52 1.44 0.90
N PHE A 312 -8.47 0.29 1.57
CA PHE A 312 -7.29 -0.56 1.67
C PHE A 312 -6.73 -0.97 0.30
N GLY A 313 -7.56 -0.99 -0.74
CA GLY A 313 -7.18 -1.29 -2.13
C GLY A 313 -6.39 -0.18 -2.82
N LEU A 314 -6.55 1.07 -2.37
CA LEU A 314 -5.96 2.25 -3.01
C LEU A 314 -4.42 2.26 -2.94
N PRO A 315 -3.77 1.95 -1.80
CA PRO A 315 -2.31 1.86 -1.73
C PRO A 315 -1.70 0.90 -2.75
N PHE A 316 -2.37 -0.20 -3.11
CA PHE A 316 -1.78 -1.22 -3.99
C PHE A 316 -1.48 -0.67 -5.38
N GLU A 317 -2.40 0.11 -5.93
CA GLU A 317 -2.19 0.81 -7.20
C GLU A 317 -1.15 1.92 -7.09
N HIS A 318 -1.10 2.62 -5.95
CA HIS A 318 -0.06 3.63 -5.69
C HIS A 318 1.34 3.01 -5.67
N ASN A 319 1.50 1.81 -5.11
CA ASN A 319 2.75 1.06 -5.11
C ASN A 319 3.25 0.84 -6.55
N VAL A 320 2.37 0.36 -7.41
CA VAL A 320 2.70 0.05 -8.81
C VAL A 320 2.98 1.30 -9.63
N ILE A 321 2.24 2.38 -9.40
CA ILE A 321 2.44 3.64 -10.11
C ILE A 321 3.76 4.30 -9.68
N LEU A 322 4.07 4.32 -8.38
CA LEU A 322 5.37 4.80 -7.89
C LEU A 322 6.51 3.95 -8.48
N SER A 323 6.35 2.64 -8.51
CA SER A 323 7.32 1.72 -9.13
C SER A 323 7.57 2.06 -10.60
N LEU A 324 6.50 2.24 -11.39
CA LEU A 324 6.60 2.67 -12.78
C LEU A 324 7.32 4.00 -12.93
N LEU A 325 6.99 4.98 -12.08
CA LEU A 325 7.62 6.30 -12.10
C LEU A 325 9.13 6.21 -11.85
N LEU A 326 9.55 5.34 -10.93
CA LEU A 326 10.96 5.11 -10.63
C LEU A 326 11.69 4.52 -11.82
N VAL A 327 11.12 3.49 -12.46
CA VAL A 327 11.81 2.72 -13.52
C VAL A 327 11.65 3.28 -14.93
N GLU A 328 10.69 4.18 -15.18
CA GLU A 328 10.50 4.80 -16.49
C GLU A 328 11.42 6.01 -16.67
N ASP A 329 12.12 6.08 -17.80
CA ASP A 329 13.03 7.19 -18.13
C ASP A 329 12.52 8.00 -19.34
N ASN A 330 11.51 7.51 -20.07
CA ASN A 330 10.88 8.24 -21.17
C ASN A 330 9.92 9.30 -20.63
N GLN A 331 10.33 10.57 -20.74
CA GLN A 331 9.56 11.71 -20.25
C GLN A 331 8.11 11.77 -20.75
N LYS A 332 7.86 11.41 -22.02
CA LYS A 332 6.49 11.43 -22.58
C LYS A 332 5.60 10.38 -21.93
N LEU A 333 6.17 9.23 -21.54
CA LEU A 333 5.43 8.20 -20.81
C LEU A 333 5.20 8.61 -19.36
N ILE A 334 6.21 9.19 -18.71
CA ILE A 334 6.10 9.76 -17.35
C ILE A 334 4.96 10.77 -17.30
N ASP A 335 4.98 11.79 -18.15
CA ASP A 335 3.94 12.83 -18.16
C ASP A 335 2.55 12.25 -18.42
N ARG A 336 2.46 11.18 -19.23
CA ARG A 336 1.20 10.49 -19.49
C ARG A 336 0.71 9.69 -18.29
N TYR A 337 1.59 8.98 -17.59
CA TYR A 337 1.23 8.28 -16.34
C TYR A 337 0.72 9.27 -15.30
N ILE A 338 1.39 10.41 -15.16
CA ILE A 338 1.02 11.48 -14.25
C ILE A 338 -0.34 12.08 -14.61
N THR A 339 -0.54 12.46 -15.88
CA THR A 339 -1.82 13.01 -16.37
C THR A 339 -2.98 12.06 -16.11
N ASN A 340 -2.75 10.75 -16.25
CA ASN A 340 -3.77 9.76 -15.98
C ASN A 340 -4.01 9.54 -14.48
N TYR A 341 -2.97 9.53 -13.67
CA TYR A 341 -3.09 9.47 -12.22
C TYR A 341 -3.87 10.67 -11.66
N GLU A 342 -3.67 11.87 -12.20
CA GLU A 342 -4.36 13.09 -11.76
C GLU A 342 -5.90 13.04 -11.91
N LYS A 343 -6.41 12.19 -12.81
CA LYS A 343 -7.85 11.90 -12.94
C LYS A 343 -8.39 11.13 -11.73
N SER A 344 -7.58 10.29 -11.12
CA SER A 344 -7.90 9.57 -9.88
C SER A 344 -7.56 10.41 -8.65
N TYR A 345 -6.46 11.17 -8.68
CA TYR A 345 -6.00 12.00 -7.56
C TYR A 345 -7.02 13.04 -7.12
N ARG A 346 -7.90 13.49 -8.02
CA ARG A 346 -9.04 14.35 -7.65
C ARG A 346 -9.97 13.75 -6.58
N ALA A 347 -9.95 12.43 -6.39
CA ALA A 347 -10.68 11.74 -5.33
C ALA A 347 -9.85 11.57 -4.06
N PHE A 348 -8.52 11.72 -4.12
CA PHE A 348 -7.61 11.55 -2.96
C PHE A 348 -7.12 12.87 -2.38
N LYS A 349 -7.17 13.94 -3.18
CA LYS A 349 -6.87 15.30 -2.73
C LYS A 349 -7.72 15.60 -1.49
N GLY A 350 -7.12 16.27 -0.50
CA GLY A 350 -7.81 16.65 0.72
C GLY A 350 -8.14 15.49 1.67
N GLN A 351 -7.75 14.25 1.39
CA GLN A 351 -7.96 13.12 2.32
C GLN A 351 -6.93 13.02 3.47
N ARG A 352 -5.95 13.94 3.54
CA ARG A 352 -4.87 13.95 4.55
C ARG A 352 -4.00 12.68 4.53
N ASN A 353 -3.86 12.02 3.38
CA ASN A 353 -3.09 10.77 3.26
C ASN A 353 -1.63 11.06 2.85
N ALA A 354 -0.70 11.00 3.82
CA ALA A 354 0.70 11.35 3.58
C ALA A 354 1.36 10.46 2.53
N TYR A 355 1.01 9.17 2.44
CA TYR A 355 1.57 8.27 1.44
C TYR A 355 1.15 8.67 0.02
N PHE A 356 -0.14 8.89 -0.22
CA PHE A 356 -0.62 9.27 -1.56
C PHE A 356 -0.07 10.64 -1.98
N ASN A 357 -0.02 11.58 -1.04
CA ASN A 357 0.54 12.91 -1.29
C ASN A 357 2.04 12.87 -1.56
N SER A 358 2.83 12.05 -0.85
CA SER A 358 4.26 11.89 -1.11
C SER A 358 4.53 11.35 -2.52
N ILE A 359 3.68 10.43 -3.01
CA ILE A 359 3.74 9.92 -4.38
C ILE A 359 3.38 11.00 -5.40
N TYR A 360 2.37 11.83 -5.12
CA TYR A 360 2.04 12.94 -6.01
C TYR A 360 3.17 13.97 -6.08
N LEU A 361 3.85 14.26 -4.97
CA LEU A 361 5.05 15.10 -4.95
C LEU A 361 6.20 14.49 -5.77
N ALA A 362 6.42 13.17 -5.64
CA ALA A 362 7.38 12.43 -6.46
C ALA A 362 7.08 12.57 -7.97
N MET A 363 5.82 12.42 -8.36
CA MET A 363 5.37 12.66 -9.74
C MET A 363 5.65 14.10 -10.17
N ASN A 364 5.35 15.07 -9.30
CA ASN A 364 5.62 16.47 -9.59
C ASN A 364 7.10 16.77 -9.79
N LYS A 365 8.01 16.06 -9.11
CA LYS A 365 9.45 16.21 -9.35
C LYS A 365 9.88 15.67 -10.72
N ARG A 366 9.14 14.71 -11.27
CA ARG A 366 9.48 13.96 -12.48
C ARG A 366 8.75 14.44 -13.74
N ARG A 367 7.72 15.28 -13.63
CA ARG A 367 6.97 15.80 -14.80
C ARG A 367 7.76 16.86 -15.57
N SER A 368 7.44 17.01 -16.85
CA SER A 368 7.88 18.14 -17.67
C SER A 368 6.78 19.21 -17.86
N THR A 369 5.56 18.91 -17.41
CA THR A 369 4.38 19.78 -17.50
C THR A 369 4.12 20.52 -16.19
N THR A 370 3.23 21.51 -16.21
CA THR A 370 2.81 22.23 -15.01
C THR A 370 2.04 21.31 -14.06
N ALA A 371 2.22 21.52 -12.75
CA ALA A 371 1.41 20.88 -11.72
C ALA A 371 -0.08 21.21 -11.88
N GLN A 372 -0.96 20.22 -11.76
CA GLN A 372 -2.40 20.46 -11.74
C GLN A 372 -2.88 20.96 -10.35
N TYR A 373 -2.22 20.51 -9.28
CA TYR A 373 -2.60 20.81 -7.91
C TYR A 373 -1.51 21.61 -7.17
N ASN A 374 -1.87 22.23 -6.04
CA ASN A 374 -0.97 23.10 -5.28
C ASN A 374 0.10 22.30 -4.52
N ILE A 375 1.30 22.24 -5.11
CA ILE A 375 2.43 21.47 -4.57
C ILE A 375 2.87 21.95 -3.19
N THR A 376 2.82 23.26 -2.92
CA THR A 376 3.20 23.81 -1.62
C THR A 376 2.27 23.33 -0.51
N LYS A 377 0.96 23.33 -0.76
CA LYS A 377 -0.03 22.85 0.22
C LYS A 377 0.02 21.33 0.40
N ILE A 378 0.22 20.58 -0.68
CA ILE A 378 0.37 19.11 -0.60
C ILE A 378 1.64 18.73 0.18
N ARG A 379 2.76 19.44 -0.03
CA ARG A 379 3.97 19.30 0.78
C ARG A 379 3.68 19.57 2.25
N TRP A 380 3.01 20.69 2.55
CA TRP A 380 2.67 21.04 3.92
C TRP A 380 1.78 19.98 4.58
N ASP A 381 0.80 19.43 3.87
CA ASP A 381 -0.05 18.35 4.39
C ASP A 381 0.78 17.10 4.78
N VAL A 382 1.73 16.69 3.93
CA VAL A 382 2.63 15.55 4.28
C VAL A 382 3.43 15.87 5.53
N LEU A 383 4.02 17.06 5.63
CA LEU A 383 4.81 17.46 6.80
C LEU A 383 3.95 17.55 8.06
N ASP A 384 2.74 18.10 7.97
CA ASP A 384 1.79 18.17 9.07
C ASP A 384 1.40 16.77 9.58
N GLN A 385 1.09 15.83 8.67
CA GLN A 385 0.76 14.46 9.06
C GLN A 385 1.93 13.74 9.73
N LEU A 386 3.15 13.89 9.22
CA LEU A 386 4.35 13.31 9.83
C LEU A 386 4.64 13.97 11.19
N TRP A 387 4.51 15.30 11.27
CA TRP A 387 4.70 16.03 12.52
C TRP A 387 3.71 15.63 13.60
N ARG A 388 2.43 15.44 13.23
CA ARG A 388 1.40 14.92 14.14
C ARG A 388 1.78 13.58 14.74
N LEU A 389 2.26 12.62 13.94
CA LEU A 389 2.76 11.35 14.46
C LEU A 389 3.94 11.57 15.43
N ASN A 390 4.86 12.47 15.08
CA ASN A 390 6.03 12.77 15.91
C ASN A 390 5.65 13.35 17.29
N VAL A 391 4.71 14.30 17.34
CA VAL A 391 4.34 14.99 18.60
C VAL A 391 3.24 14.32 19.41
N SER A 392 2.48 13.40 18.80
CA SER A 392 1.44 12.62 19.48
C SER A 392 1.97 11.33 20.11
N GLY A 393 3.29 11.19 20.22
CA GLY A 393 3.93 10.03 20.83
C GLY A 393 3.80 8.72 20.05
N HIS A 394 3.49 8.79 18.76
CA HIS A 394 3.44 7.62 17.87
C HIS A 394 4.80 7.02 17.59
N ILE A 395 5.90 7.50 18.16
CA ILE A 395 7.24 6.95 17.91
C ILE A 395 7.73 6.34 19.23
N PRO A 396 7.92 5.00 19.31
CA PRO A 396 8.27 4.07 18.23
C PRO A 396 7.12 3.23 17.62
N PHE A 397 5.91 3.77 17.48
CA PHE A 397 4.71 3.12 16.93
C PHE A 397 4.19 1.98 17.81
N ASP A 398 4.10 2.23 19.13
CA ASP A 398 3.61 1.27 20.12
C ASP A 398 2.33 1.71 20.85
N ASP A 399 1.62 0.79 21.51
CA ASP A 399 0.38 1.07 22.27
C ASP A 399 0.55 1.04 23.81
N THR A 400 1.72 1.44 24.32
CA THR A 400 2.10 1.38 25.76
C THR A 400 1.07 1.94 26.76
N TYR A 401 1.06 1.36 27.98
CA TYR A 401 0.31 1.90 29.11
C TYR A 401 0.87 3.25 29.58
N GLY A 402 0.21 4.36 29.19
CA GLY A 402 0.66 5.69 29.59
C GLY A 402 1.94 6.15 28.89
N GLY A 403 2.29 5.53 27.75
CA GLY A 403 3.24 6.15 26.83
C GLY A 403 2.60 7.30 26.07
N ASP A 404 3.44 8.05 25.35
CA ASP A 404 3.06 9.32 24.73
C ASP A 404 2.00 9.18 23.62
N ASN A 405 1.68 7.94 23.21
CA ASN A 405 0.84 7.63 22.06
C ASN A 405 -0.66 7.86 22.31
N VAL A 406 -1.04 9.12 22.49
CA VAL A 406 -2.43 9.55 22.74
C VAL A 406 -3.08 9.85 21.39
N THR A 407 -3.82 8.88 20.86
CA THR A 407 -4.66 9.19 19.70
C THR A 407 -5.77 10.14 20.13
N ILE A 408 -5.94 11.25 19.42
CA ILE A 408 -7.01 12.20 19.70
C ILE A 408 -8.32 11.71 19.08
N THR A 409 -9.41 11.85 19.82
CA THR A 409 -10.77 11.55 19.32
C THR A 409 -11.35 12.73 18.54
N ARG A 410 -12.30 12.43 17.65
CA ARG A 410 -13.10 13.48 16.99
C ARG A 410 -13.93 14.27 18.00
N GLU A 411 -14.42 13.61 19.05
CA GLU A 411 -15.20 14.21 20.11
C GLU A 411 -14.39 15.23 20.92
N GLU A 412 -13.12 14.96 21.20
CA GLU A 412 -12.22 15.93 21.85
C GLU A 412 -12.01 17.17 20.99
N LEU A 413 -11.76 17.00 19.68
CA LEU A 413 -11.61 18.14 18.76
C LEU A 413 -12.92 18.91 18.54
N ALA A 414 -14.06 18.20 18.58
CA ALA A 414 -15.38 18.80 18.45
C ALA A 414 -15.72 19.81 19.55
N THR A 415 -15.01 19.80 20.69
CA THR A 415 -15.13 20.84 21.72
C THR A 415 -14.71 22.22 21.24
N THR A 416 -13.86 22.29 20.21
CA THR A 416 -13.38 23.54 19.59
C THR A 416 -13.97 23.79 18.22
N ASP A 417 -14.30 22.73 17.48
CA ASP A 417 -14.84 22.81 16.12
C ASP A 417 -15.78 21.63 15.84
N GLU A 418 -17.09 21.87 15.90
CA GLU A 418 -18.13 20.85 15.73
C GLU A 418 -18.05 20.11 14.36
N SER A 419 -17.31 20.64 13.38
CA SER A 419 -17.13 19.99 12.08
C SER A 419 -16.43 18.62 12.16
N TRP A 420 -15.67 18.34 13.22
CA TRP A 420 -14.98 17.06 13.41
C TRP A 420 -15.92 15.87 13.58
N VAL A 421 -17.13 16.10 14.09
CA VAL A 421 -18.18 15.07 14.27
C VAL A 421 -19.31 15.19 13.25
N ALA A 422 -19.19 16.09 12.27
CA ALA A 422 -20.19 16.26 11.22
C ALA A 422 -20.22 15.05 10.27
N LEU A 423 -21.38 14.40 10.21
CA LEU A 423 -21.62 13.24 9.33
C LEU A 423 -22.07 13.67 7.93
N GLU A 424 -21.74 12.85 6.93
CA GLU A 424 -22.17 13.06 5.53
C GLU A 424 -23.71 13.08 5.40
N PRO A 425 -24.35 14.23 5.11
CA PRO A 425 -25.81 14.36 5.12
C PRO A 425 -26.50 13.52 4.05
N LYS A 426 -25.83 13.27 2.90
CA LYS A 426 -26.38 12.42 1.83
C LYS A 426 -26.54 10.97 2.28
N LEU A 427 -25.78 10.52 3.27
CA LEU A 427 -25.92 9.17 3.83
C LEU A 427 -27.28 9.00 4.51
N GLN A 428 -27.67 9.94 5.37
CA GLN A 428 -28.94 9.89 6.10
C GLN A 428 -30.13 9.96 5.15
N LYS A 429 -30.04 10.83 4.13
CA LYS A 429 -31.01 10.90 3.03
C LYS A 429 -31.26 9.53 2.40
N TRP A 430 -30.21 8.77 2.08
CA TRP A 430 -30.36 7.47 1.42
C TRP A 430 -30.75 6.34 2.38
N LYS A 431 -30.27 6.35 3.64
CA LYS A 431 -30.72 5.39 4.68
C LYS A 431 -32.23 5.46 4.90
N GLN A 432 -32.82 6.65 4.80
CA GLN A 432 -34.26 6.89 5.01
C GLN A 432 -35.08 6.79 3.71
N HIS A 433 -34.43 6.64 2.56
CA HIS A 433 -35.11 6.64 1.26
C HIS A 433 -35.89 5.31 1.06
N PRO A 434 -37.16 5.33 0.61
CA PRO A 434 -37.96 4.10 0.45
C PRO A 434 -37.34 3.05 -0.48
N LEU A 435 -36.58 3.50 -1.49
CA LEU A 435 -35.89 2.61 -2.43
C LEU A 435 -34.64 1.94 -1.85
N SER A 436 -34.12 2.35 -0.68
CA SER A 436 -32.91 1.76 -0.08
C SER A 436 -33.07 0.26 0.13
N SER A 437 -34.21 -0.14 0.71
CA SER A 437 -34.61 -1.55 0.93
C SER A 437 -34.47 -2.45 -0.31
N LEU A 438 -34.66 -1.93 -1.52
CA LEU A 438 -34.55 -2.69 -2.77
C LEU A 438 -33.10 -3.08 -3.10
N TYR A 439 -32.15 -2.40 -2.50
CA TYR A 439 -30.72 -2.55 -2.76
C TYR A 439 -29.97 -3.07 -1.52
N ASN A 440 -30.65 -3.44 -0.42
CA ASN A 440 -30.01 -3.92 0.82
C ASN A 440 -29.00 -5.06 0.56
N TRP A 441 -29.26 -5.96 -0.38
CA TRP A 441 -28.34 -7.04 -0.76
C TRP A 441 -26.94 -6.55 -1.20
N LEU A 442 -26.80 -5.28 -1.58
CA LEU A 442 -25.52 -4.67 -1.95
C LEU A 442 -24.68 -4.28 -0.75
N TRP A 443 -25.25 -4.01 0.43
CA TRP A 443 -24.52 -3.45 1.57
C TRP A 443 -24.83 -4.12 2.91
N GLU A 444 -25.90 -4.91 3.01
CA GLU A 444 -26.30 -5.66 4.21
C GLU A 444 -26.06 -7.15 4.02
N GLY A 445 -25.49 -7.78 5.05
CA GLY A 445 -25.32 -9.22 5.15
C GLY A 445 -23.99 -9.76 4.65
N ASP A 446 -23.74 -11.03 4.98
CA ASP A 446 -22.55 -11.75 4.55
C ASP A 446 -22.56 -11.92 3.03
N GLY A 447 -21.54 -11.37 2.35
CA GLY A 447 -21.42 -11.40 0.89
C GLY A 447 -21.98 -10.17 0.17
N ALA A 448 -22.35 -9.11 0.89
CA ALA A 448 -22.66 -7.81 0.31
C ALA A 448 -21.51 -7.33 -0.62
N LEU A 449 -21.86 -6.77 -1.78
CA LEU A 449 -20.86 -6.30 -2.76
C LEU A 449 -20.14 -5.02 -2.31
N MET A 450 -20.79 -4.21 -1.48
CA MET A 450 -20.32 -2.91 -0.98
C MET A 450 -20.72 -2.75 0.51
N PRO A 451 -20.20 -3.60 1.42
CA PRO A 451 -20.67 -3.71 2.81
C PRO A 451 -20.56 -2.41 3.61
N LYS A 452 -19.68 -1.49 3.19
CA LYS A 452 -19.42 -0.21 3.88
C LYS A 452 -20.04 1.01 3.21
N LEU A 453 -20.81 0.84 2.14
CA LEU A 453 -21.37 1.97 1.39
C LEU A 453 -22.26 2.88 2.27
N PHE A 454 -22.92 2.27 3.26
CA PHE A 454 -23.82 2.93 4.19
C PHE A 454 -23.28 3.03 5.63
N GLU A 455 -22.00 2.71 5.86
CA GLU A 455 -21.36 3.02 7.14
C GLU A 455 -21.35 4.53 7.38
N ASP A 456 -21.55 4.93 8.63
CA ASP A 456 -21.45 6.34 9.02
C ASP A 456 -20.04 6.84 8.72
N ARG A 457 -19.98 8.04 8.17
CA ARG A 457 -18.74 8.67 7.74
C ARG A 457 -18.78 10.16 8.01
N TYR A 458 -17.65 10.66 8.45
CA TYR A 458 -17.43 12.06 8.73
C TYR A 458 -17.07 12.81 7.45
N ILE A 459 -17.48 14.08 7.37
CA ILE A 459 -17.13 14.95 6.23
C ILE A 459 -15.64 15.31 6.30
N ARG A 460 -15.15 15.62 7.50
CA ARG A 460 -13.76 15.99 7.73
C ARG A 460 -12.86 14.75 7.79
N PRO A 461 -11.78 14.66 6.99
CA PRO A 461 -10.83 13.55 7.05
C PRO A 461 -10.11 13.50 8.40
N ALA A 462 -9.86 12.30 8.91
CA ALA A 462 -9.03 12.09 10.09
C ALA A 462 -7.57 12.45 9.82
N THR A 463 -6.90 12.92 10.85
CA THR A 463 -5.47 13.22 10.87
C THR A 463 -4.67 12.05 11.43
N ALA A 464 -3.36 12.04 11.17
CA ALA A 464 -2.47 10.92 11.50
C ALA A 464 -2.50 10.54 12.99
N ASP A 465 -2.63 11.53 13.87
CA ASP A 465 -2.78 11.42 15.33
C ASP A 465 -4.15 10.86 15.78
N MET A 466 -5.08 10.57 14.87
CA MET A 466 -6.33 9.84 15.19
C MET A 466 -6.25 8.34 14.89
N PHE A 467 -5.22 7.89 14.17
CA PHE A 467 -5.10 6.48 13.82
C PHE A 467 -4.41 5.71 14.94
N GLY A 468 -4.85 4.49 15.23
CA GLY A 468 -4.12 3.61 16.14
C GLY A 468 -2.85 3.01 15.53
N VAL A 469 -2.15 2.22 16.33
CA VAL A 469 -0.97 1.45 15.88
C VAL A 469 -1.37 0.44 14.82
N HIS A 470 -0.86 0.62 13.60
CA HIS A 470 -1.09 -0.27 12.47
C HIS A 470 0.17 -0.45 11.63
N ASN A 471 0.25 -1.60 10.95
CA ASN A 471 1.29 -1.85 9.94
C ASN A 471 1.38 -0.74 8.91
N PHE A 472 0.23 -0.25 8.44
CA PHE A 472 0.17 0.86 7.49
C PHE A 472 -1.15 1.64 7.64
N ILE A 473 -1.11 2.79 8.31
CA ILE A 473 -2.32 3.58 8.62
C ILE A 473 -2.99 4.13 7.35
N TRP A 474 -2.19 4.39 6.30
CA TRP A 474 -2.64 4.93 5.01
C TRP A 474 -3.47 3.97 4.17
N GLY A 475 -3.68 2.73 4.63
CA GLY A 475 -4.67 1.80 4.07
C GLY A 475 -6.08 1.93 4.66
N LYS A 476 -6.29 2.83 5.63
CA LYS A 476 -7.60 3.05 6.25
C LYS A 476 -8.28 4.30 5.71
N SER A 477 -9.62 4.25 5.60
CA SER A 477 -10.38 5.42 5.20
C SER A 477 -10.30 6.50 6.29
N PRO A 478 -9.92 7.75 5.95
CA PRO A 478 -9.85 8.84 6.93
C PRO A 478 -11.25 9.29 7.37
N PHE A 479 -12.30 8.91 6.65
CA PHE A 479 -13.68 9.32 6.95
C PHE A 479 -14.38 8.41 7.97
N THR A 480 -13.76 7.32 8.38
CA THR A 480 -14.35 6.34 9.33
C THR A 480 -13.61 6.28 10.67
N THR A 481 -12.49 7.00 10.80
CA THR A 481 -11.63 6.92 11.98
C THR A 481 -12.13 7.89 13.04
N THR A 482 -12.51 7.39 14.22
CA THR A 482 -13.03 8.18 15.35
C THR A 482 -11.94 8.63 16.31
N GLY A 483 -10.75 8.03 16.25
CA GLY A 483 -9.70 8.21 17.27
C GLY A 483 -9.97 7.40 18.53
N GLY A 484 -9.20 7.68 19.59
CA GLY A 484 -9.36 7.06 20.90
C GLY A 484 -8.99 5.58 20.93
N SER A 485 -7.98 5.17 20.18
CA SER A 485 -7.49 3.79 20.19
C SER A 485 -6.96 3.45 21.59
N GLU A 486 -7.65 2.54 22.28
CA GLU A 486 -7.28 2.09 23.61
C GLU A 486 -6.22 0.98 23.56
N LYS A 487 -5.54 0.79 24.70
CA LYS A 487 -4.45 -0.16 24.92
C LYS A 487 -4.88 -1.59 24.60
N SER A 488 -3.95 -2.39 24.04
CA SER A 488 -4.19 -3.83 23.88
C SER A 488 -4.00 -4.64 25.19
N SER A 489 -3.14 -4.20 26.12
CA SER A 489 -2.90 -4.87 27.42
C SER A 489 -2.08 -4.00 28.39
N GLU A 490 -2.13 -4.28 29.70
CA GLU A 490 -1.20 -3.71 30.70
C GLU A 490 0.15 -4.46 30.75
N ASN A 491 0.20 -5.70 30.25
CA ASN A 491 1.40 -6.56 30.34
C ASN A 491 2.23 -6.57 29.06
N PHE A 492 1.61 -6.18 27.94
CA PHE A 492 2.21 -6.22 26.62
C PHE A 492 1.83 -4.97 25.86
N ARG A 493 2.80 -4.41 25.13
CA ARG A 493 2.53 -3.45 24.06
C ARG A 493 2.71 -4.10 22.70
N THR A 494 1.85 -3.74 21.77
CA THR A 494 1.97 -4.00 20.35
C THR A 494 2.76 -2.87 19.71
N GLU A 495 3.75 -3.20 18.90
CA GLU A 495 4.55 -2.22 18.15
C GLU A 495 4.56 -2.57 16.66
N ALA A 496 4.31 -1.58 15.81
CA ALA A 496 4.33 -1.70 14.36
C ALA A 496 5.67 -1.19 13.78
N PRO A 497 6.11 -1.70 12.61
CA PRO A 497 7.40 -1.38 11.98
C PRO A 497 7.60 0.09 11.56
N GLY A 498 6.64 0.98 11.81
CA GLY A 498 6.78 2.41 11.52
C GLY A 498 6.77 2.81 10.04
N VAL A 499 6.52 1.89 9.10
CA VAL A 499 6.51 2.19 7.65
C VAL A 499 5.47 3.22 7.24
N SER A 500 4.44 3.47 8.07
CA SER A 500 3.50 4.59 7.90
C SER A 500 4.19 5.96 7.95
N PHE A 501 5.29 6.08 8.71
CA PHE A 501 6.06 7.31 8.84
C PHE A 501 7.28 7.29 7.91
N SER A 502 8.09 6.23 7.99
CA SER A 502 9.39 6.19 7.31
C SER A 502 9.25 6.21 5.78
N LEU A 503 8.26 5.53 5.20
CA LEU A 503 8.08 5.49 3.75
C LEU A 503 7.70 6.86 3.16
N PRO A 504 6.63 7.55 3.59
CA PRO A 504 6.34 8.90 3.09
C PRO A 504 7.47 9.90 3.35
N TYR A 505 8.10 9.84 4.53
CA TYR A 505 9.22 10.72 4.88
C TYR A 505 10.39 10.57 3.91
N TRP A 506 10.89 9.35 3.70
CA TRP A 506 12.05 9.13 2.83
C TRP A 506 11.73 9.39 1.34
N ILE A 507 10.48 9.19 0.91
CA ILE A 507 10.01 9.62 -0.42
C ILE A 507 10.18 11.14 -0.58
N ILE A 508 9.61 11.94 0.32
CA ILE A 508 9.69 13.41 0.19
C ILE A 508 11.11 13.94 0.35
N ALA A 509 11.92 13.30 1.20
CA ALA A 509 13.35 13.60 1.33
C ALA A 509 14.07 13.41 -0.02
N TYR A 510 13.90 12.24 -0.65
CA TYR A 510 14.58 11.88 -1.89
C TYR A 510 14.24 12.82 -3.05
N PHE A 511 12.97 13.22 -3.16
CA PHE A 511 12.53 14.12 -4.23
C PHE A 511 12.75 15.61 -3.91
N GLY A 512 13.31 15.94 -2.74
CA GLY A 512 13.71 17.29 -2.34
C GLY A 512 12.53 18.17 -1.92
N TYR A 513 11.65 17.62 -1.07
CA TYR A 513 10.49 18.30 -0.50
C TYR A 513 10.53 18.44 1.03
N LEU A 514 11.65 18.10 1.68
CA LEU A 514 11.87 18.48 3.09
C LEU A 514 12.11 19.99 3.19
#